data_AF-F4QL57-F1
#
_entry.id   AF-F4QL57-F1
#
_cell.length_a   1.000
_cell.length_b   1.000
_cell.length_c   1.000
_cell.angle_alpha   90.00
_cell.angle_beta   90.00
_cell.angle_gamma   90.00
#
_symmetry.space_group_name_H-M   'P 1'
#
loop_
_entity.id
_entity.type
_entity.pdbx_description
1 polymer ?
#
loop_
_entity_poly.entity_id
_entity_poly.type
_entity_poly.pdbx_seq_one_letter_code
_entity_poly.pdbx_strand_id
1 'polypeptide(L)'
;MIYVVVMSAFLWALVCLYAKRLHDLGWSAIWCVVALFDLPVDIVLNLVSLVTPVYETAWNFSNGLSTIGNVTAMIMGLILTFRRGQRGPNRYGPDPLQPPQTDTSVF
;
A
#
# COMPACT_ATOMS: atom_id res chain seq x y z
N MET A 1 9.31 8.00 20.75
CA MET A 1 9.62 6.61 20.33
C MET A 1 8.37 5.76 20.12
N ILE A 2 7.40 5.72 21.05
CA ILE A 2 6.13 4.96 20.87
C ILE A 2 5.40 5.30 19.56
N TYR A 3 5.29 6.58 19.21
CA TYR A 3 4.63 7.03 17.97
C TYR A 3 5.21 6.39 16.71
N VAL A 4 6.54 6.35 16.60
CA VAL A 4 7.23 5.77 15.43
C VAL A 4 6.94 4.27 15.32
N VAL A 5 7.00 3.54 16.44
CA VAL A 5 6.72 2.11 16.47
C VAL A 5 5.28 1.82 16.04
N VAL A 6 4.32 2.58 16.57
CA VAL A 6 2.89 2.44 16.21
C VAL A 6 2.68 2.75 14.73
N MET A 7 3.30 3.80 14.20
CA MET A 7 3.17 4.15 12.78
C MET A 7 3.81 3.11 11.85
N SER A 8 4.97 2.57 12.20
CA SER A 8 5.58 1.50 11.40
C SER A 8 4.72 0.25 11.38
N ALA A 9 4.13 -0.14 12.52
CA ALA A 9 3.21 -1.27 12.58
C ALA A 9 1.94 -1.05 11.75
N PHE A 10 1.36 0.16 11.81
CA PHE A 10 0.22 0.55 11.00
C PHE A 10 0.54 0.53 9.50
N LEU A 11 1.68 1.11 9.10
CA LEU A 11 2.13 1.13 7.72
C LEU A 11 2.35 -0.29 7.18
N TRP A 12 2.95 -1.17 7.98
CA TRP A 12 3.14 -2.57 7.61
C TRP A 12 1.80 -3.28 7.37
N ALA A 13 0.84 -3.14 8.29
CA ALA A 13 -0.49 -3.70 8.14
C ALA A 13 -1.19 -3.18 6.87
N LEU A 14 -1.02 -1.89 6.55
CA LEU A 14 -1.57 -1.25 5.36
C LEU A 14 -0.96 -1.82 4.07
N VAL A 15 0.36 -1.99 4.01
CA VAL A 15 1.04 -2.64 2.88
C VAL A 15 0.54 -4.07 2.68
N CYS A 16 0.42 -4.87 3.75
CA CYS A 16 -0.11 -6.23 3.66
C CYS A 16 -1.53 -6.26 3.10
N LEU A 17 -2.39 -5.33 3.54
CA LEU A 17 -3.78 -5.24 3.09
C LEU A 17 -3.86 -4.81 1.62
N TYR A 18 -3.09 -3.81 1.19
CA TYR A 18 -3.02 -3.39 -0.20
C TYR A 18 -2.52 -4.52 -1.11
N ALA A 19 -1.43 -5.19 -0.71
CA ALA A 19 -0.87 -6.31 -1.46
C ALA A 19 -1.90 -7.43 -1.64
N LYS A 20 -2.62 -7.79 -0.58
CA LYS A 20 -3.71 -8.77 -0.65
C LYS A 20 -4.80 -8.34 -1.63
N ARG A 21 -5.32 -7.10 -1.52
CA ARG A 21 -6.40 -6.62 -2.41
C ARG A 21 -5.95 -6.48 -3.87
N LEU A 22 -4.70 -6.10 -4.11
CA LEU A 22 -4.12 -6.10 -5.46
C LEU A 22 -4.04 -7.53 -6.02
N HIS A 23 -3.61 -8.49 -5.22
CA HIS A 23 -3.60 -9.89 -5.60
C HIS A 23 -5.02 -10.42 -5.86
N ASP A 24 -6.02 -10.04 -5.06
CA ASP A 24 -7.42 -10.38 -5.32
C ASP A 24 -7.89 -9.89 -6.71
N LEU A 25 -7.36 -8.77 -7.19
CA LEU A 25 -7.65 -8.19 -8.51
C LEU A 25 -6.78 -8.78 -9.64
N GLY A 26 -5.86 -9.70 -9.34
CA GLY A 26 -4.90 -10.26 -10.29
C GLY A 26 -3.73 -9.33 -10.62
N TRP A 27 -3.54 -8.26 -9.86
CA TRP A 27 -2.46 -7.29 -10.04
C TRP A 27 -1.27 -7.60 -9.12
N SER A 28 -0.07 -7.13 -9.48
CA SER A 28 1.13 -7.31 -8.64
C SER A 28 1.08 -6.43 -7.40
N ALA A 29 1.54 -6.94 -6.25
CA ALA A 29 1.71 -6.14 -5.03
C ALA A 29 2.64 -4.93 -5.23
N ILE A 30 3.49 -4.91 -6.26
CA ILE A 30 4.36 -3.75 -6.54
C ILE A 30 3.56 -2.46 -6.81
N TRP A 31 2.29 -2.58 -7.22
CA TRP A 31 1.42 -1.42 -7.38
C TRP A 31 1.13 -0.69 -6.06
N CYS A 32 1.42 -1.28 -4.89
CA CYS A 32 1.42 -0.55 -3.61
C CYS A 32 2.35 0.66 -3.62
N VAL A 33 3.45 0.61 -4.38
CA VAL A 33 4.41 1.72 -4.48
C VAL A 33 3.74 2.97 -5.03
N VAL A 34 2.77 2.83 -5.94
CA VAL A 34 2.02 3.98 -6.49
C VAL A 34 1.21 4.70 -5.41
N ALA A 35 0.74 3.99 -4.39
CA ALA A 35 0.00 4.59 -3.28
C ALA A 35 0.92 5.13 -2.17
N LEU A 36 2.20 4.78 -2.16
CA LEU A 36 3.12 5.01 -1.04
C LEU A 36 4.46 5.63 -1.48
N PHE A 37 4.49 6.26 -2.65
CA PHE A 37 5.72 6.75 -3.28
C PHE A 37 6.32 7.98 -2.59
N ASP A 38 5.50 8.73 -1.84
CA ASP A 38 5.87 9.92 -1.10
C ASP A 38 6.59 9.59 0.23
N LEU A 39 6.27 8.45 0.84
CA LEU A 39 6.82 8.03 2.13
C LEU A 39 8.35 8.05 2.22
N PRO A 40 9.14 7.60 1.22
CA PRO A 40 10.60 7.67 1.31
C PRO A 40 11.10 9.11 1.44
N VAL A 41 10.46 10.05 0.74
CA VAL A 41 10.83 11.47 0.78
C VAL A 41 10.51 12.05 2.15
N ASP A 42 9.31 11.78 2.67
CA ASP A 42 8.91 12.24 4.00
C ASP A 42 9.81 11.66 5.10
N ILE A 43 10.14 10.36 5.04
CA ILE A 43 11.05 9.73 6.00
C ILE A 43 12.43 10.40 5.95
N VAL A 44 13.00 10.58 4.76
CA VAL A 44 14.33 11.20 4.61
C VAL A 44 14.33 12.62 5.15
N LEU A 45 13.31 13.43 4.81
CA LEU A 45 13.26 14.83 5.26
C LEU A 45 13.12 14.94 6.78
N ASN A 46 12.30 14.07 7.38
CA ASN A 46 12.15 13.98 8.83
C ASN A 46 13.43 13.48 9.52
N LEU A 47 14.24 12.63 8.89
CA LEU A 47 15.53 12.21 9.45
C LEU A 47 16.60 13.31 9.34
N VAL A 48 16.66 14.02 8.22
CA VAL A 48 17.61 15.12 8.00
C VAL A 48 17.33 16.30 8.94
N SER A 49 16.05 16.57 9.22
CA SER A 49 15.65 17.66 10.14
C SER A 49 16.11 17.44 11.59
N LEU A 50 16.43 16.20 11.98
CA LEU A 50 16.97 15.90 13.31
C LEU A 50 18.42 16.36 13.50
N VAL A 51 19.18 16.47 12.39
CA VAL A 51 20.62 16.78 12.42
C VAL A 51 20.94 18.16 11.84
N THR A 52 20.09 18.67 10.95
CA THR A 52 20.33 19.94 10.25
C THR A 52 19.03 20.71 10.04
N PRO A 53 19.05 22.06 10.13
CA PRO A 53 17.89 22.85 9.77
C PRO A 53 17.62 22.72 8.26
N VAL A 54 16.42 22.29 7.94
CA VAL A 54 15.96 22.08 6.56
C VAL A 54 15.31 23.37 6.05
N TYR A 55 15.66 23.77 4.82
CA TYR A 55 15.08 24.95 4.17
C TYR A 55 13.57 24.81 3.97
N GLU A 56 12.83 25.91 4.12
CA GLU A 56 11.37 25.94 3.97
C GLU A 56 10.89 25.46 2.59
N THR A 57 11.67 25.74 1.54
CA THR A 57 11.38 25.27 0.18
C THR A 57 11.34 23.74 0.08
N ALA A 58 12.19 23.03 0.83
CA ALA A 58 12.19 21.57 0.87
C ALA A 58 10.94 21.02 1.60
N TRP A 59 10.51 21.70 2.68
CA TRP A 59 9.26 21.37 3.36
C TRP A 59 8.05 21.58 2.46
N ASN A 60 7.98 22.71 1.76
CA ASN A 60 6.89 23.00 0.82
C ASN A 60 6.83 21.98 -0.32
N PHE A 61 7.98 21.54 -0.82
CA PHE A 61 8.06 20.46 -1.80
C PHE A 61 7.53 19.12 -1.24
N SER A 62 7.99 18.70 -0.05
CA SER A 62 7.50 17.47 0.60
C SER A 62 6.00 17.52 0.84
N ASN A 63 5.47 18.65 1.32
CA ASN A 63 4.05 18.83 1.57
C ASN A 63 3.23 18.74 0.27
N GLY A 64 3.73 19.34 -0.82
CA GLY A 64 3.10 19.21 -2.14
C GLY A 64 3.09 17.76 -2.62
N LEU A 65 4.22 17.06 -2.48
CA LEU A 65 4.35 15.64 -2.85
C LEU A 65 3.44 14.75 -2.01
N SER A 66 3.39 14.95 -0.70
CA SER A 66 2.54 14.22 0.24
C SER A 66 1.06 14.49 -0.03
N THR A 67 0.69 15.70 -0.44
CA THR A 67 -0.70 16.00 -0.85
C THR A 67 -1.11 15.15 -2.06
N ILE A 68 -0.23 15.04 -3.05
CA ILE A 68 -0.47 14.19 -4.23
C ILE A 68 -0.50 12.72 -3.81
N GLY A 69 0.47 12.27 -2.99
CA GLY A 69 0.54 10.92 -2.44
C GLY A 69 -0.73 10.50 -1.73
N ASN A 70 -1.24 11.34 -0.81
CA ASN A 70 -2.48 11.10 -0.09
C ASN A 70 -3.70 11.01 -1.00
N VAL A 71 -3.81 11.87 -2.02
CA VAL A 71 -4.90 11.80 -3.00
C VAL A 71 -4.82 10.51 -3.82
N THR A 72 -3.62 10.13 -4.28
CA THR A 72 -3.40 8.88 -5.00
C THR A 72 -3.71 7.65 -4.13
N ALA A 73 -3.25 7.65 -2.88
CA ALA A 73 -3.53 6.60 -1.90
C ALA A 73 -5.03 6.48 -1.62
N MET A 74 -5.74 7.61 -1.50
CA MET A 74 -7.20 7.65 -1.32
C MET A 74 -7.91 7.06 -2.53
N ILE A 75 -7.57 7.49 -3.75
CA ILE A 75 -8.18 6.96 -5.00
C ILE A 75 -7.92 5.45 -5.11
N MET A 76 -6.69 5.02 -4.91
CA MET A 76 -6.34 3.60 -4.96
C MET A 76 -7.04 2.81 -3.85
N GLY A 77 -7.13 3.36 -2.64
CA GLY A 77 -7.87 2.77 -1.53
C GLY A 77 -9.36 2.60 -1.84
N LEU A 78 -10.00 3.60 -2.44
CA LEU A 78 -11.39 3.50 -2.90
C LEU A 78 -11.56 2.42 -3.98
N ILE A 79 -10.66 2.38 -4.97
CA ILE A 79 -10.66 1.35 -6.01
C ILE A 79 -10.52 -0.04 -5.38
N LEU A 80 -9.53 -0.25 -4.50
CA LEU A 80 -9.28 -1.53 -3.86
C LEU A 80 -10.40 -1.94 -2.89
N THR A 81 -11.10 -0.98 -2.30
CA THR A 81 -12.22 -1.25 -1.38
C THR A 81 -13.47 -1.68 -2.14
N PHE A 82 -13.88 -0.91 -3.15
CA PHE A 82 -15.16 -1.13 -3.83
C PHE A 82 -15.08 -2.05 -5.05
N ARG A 83 -13.91 -2.18 -5.68
CA ARG A 83 -13.77 -3.07 -6.84
C ARG A 83 -13.79 -4.52 -6.37
N ARG A 84 -14.69 -5.30 -6.97
CA ARG A 84 -14.75 -6.75 -6.76
C ARG A 84 -13.47 -7.40 -7.29
N GLY A 85 -12.95 -8.38 -6.56
CA GLY A 85 -11.83 -9.22 -6.98
C GLY A 85 -12.09 -9.93 -8.31
N GLN A 86 -11.02 -10.40 -8.94
CA GLN A 86 -11.08 -11.26 -10.13
C GLN A 86 -11.87 -12.53 -9.79
N ARG A 87 -12.73 -12.98 -10.71
CA ARG A 87 -13.49 -14.24 -10.55
C ARG A 87 -12.63 -15.42 -10.99
N GLY A 88 -12.68 -16.49 -10.21
CA GLY A 88 -11.92 -17.71 -10.49
C GLY A 88 -10.44 -17.61 -10.06
N PRO A 89 -9.68 -18.71 -10.19
CA PRO A 89 -8.29 -18.76 -9.76
C PRO A 89 -7.42 -17.78 -10.55
N ASN A 90 -6.44 -17.16 -9.87
CA ASN A 90 -5.45 -16.30 -10.49
C ASN A 90 -4.02 -16.76 -10.15
N ARG A 91 -3.01 -16.07 -10.67
CA ARG A 91 -1.58 -16.40 -10.43
C ARG A 91 -1.13 -16.32 -8.97
N TYR A 92 -1.92 -15.70 -8.10
CA TYR A 92 -1.62 -15.49 -6.68
C TYR A 92 -2.42 -16.45 -5.76
N GLY A 93 -3.39 -17.19 -6.29
CA GLY A 93 -4.13 -18.20 -5.53
C GLY A 93 -5.54 -18.50 -6.06
N PRO A 94 -6.24 -19.44 -5.39
CA PRO A 94 -7.64 -19.75 -5.69
C PRO A 94 -8.58 -18.60 -5.28
N ASP A 95 -9.76 -18.55 -5.92
CA ASP A 95 -10.79 -17.55 -5.61
C ASP A 95 -11.31 -17.75 -4.17
N PRO A 96 -11.17 -16.76 -3.27
CA PRO A 96 -11.61 -16.89 -1.88
C PRO A 96 -13.13 -16.99 -1.72
N LEU A 97 -13.90 -16.64 -2.77
CA LEU A 97 -15.36 -16.73 -2.76
C LEU A 97 -15.89 -18.07 -3.29
N GLN A 98 -15.02 -18.92 -3.86
CA GLN A 98 -15.41 -20.26 -4.29
C GLN A 98 -15.02 -21.29 -3.23
N PRO A 99 -15.89 -22.29 -2.95
CA PRO A 99 -15.50 -23.39 -2.09
C PRO A 99 -14.25 -24.07 -2.66
N PRO A 100 -13.36 -24.61 -1.80
CA PRO A 100 -12.16 -25.32 -2.26
C PRO A 100 -12.56 -26.35 -3.30
N GLN A 101 -11.96 -26.29 -4.48
CA GLN A 101 -12.21 -27.31 -5.50
C GLN A 101 -11.78 -28.65 -4.90
N THR A 102 -12.73 -29.56 -4.71
CA THR A 102 -12.44 -30.92 -4.24
C THR A 102 -11.53 -31.57 -5.27
N ASP A 103 -10.35 -32.01 -4.85
CA ASP A 103 -9.40 -32.66 -5.75
C ASP A 103 -9.97 -34.01 -6.18
N THR A 104 -10.49 -34.07 -7.41
CA THR A 104 -11.05 -35.29 -7.99
C THR A 104 -9.99 -36.13 -8.70
N SER A 105 -8.70 -35.76 -8.67
CA SER A 105 -7.62 -36.54 -9.30
C SER A 105 -7.30 -37.85 -8.58
N VAL A 106 -7.85 -38.03 -7.37
CA VAL A 106 -7.71 -39.22 -6.52
C VAL A 106 -8.91 -40.18 -6.59
N PHE A 107 -9.91 -39.89 -7.43
CA PHE A 107 -11.05 -40.78 -7.72
C PHE A 107 -11.06 -41.19 -9.20
#